data_AF-A0A7V8WT92-F1
#
_entry.id   AF-A0A7V8WT92-F1
#
_cell.length_a   1.000
_cell.length_b   1.000
_cell.length_c   1.000
_cell.angle_alpha   90.00
_cell.angle_beta   90.00
_cell.angle_gamma   90.00
#
_symmetry.space_group_name_H-M   'P 1'
#
loop_
_entity.id
_entity.type
_entity.pdbx_description
1 polymer ?
#
loop_
_entity_poly.entity_id
_entity_poly.type
_entity_poly.pdbx_seq_one_letter_code
_entity_poly.pdbx_strand_id
1 'polypeptide(L)'
;MRRDHDRFGAAGLHVVAVGQGTPAEAARFQRRLKLPYAVLADPERAAFRAYGLREGTVGEVAGAGAVVAFVRALLRGDLPGRVVGNALQLHGEFLIDREGIVRYTVRPTRSSDIPSTQALIDAARDLM
;
A
#
# COMPACT_ATOMS: atom_id res chain seq x y z
N MET A 1 -4.35 -6.71 -3.69
CA MET A 1 -5.50 -6.30 -2.85
C MET A 1 -6.82 -6.18 -3.63
N ARG A 2 -7.06 -5.16 -4.48
CA ARG A 2 -8.35 -5.01 -5.20
C ARG A 2 -8.86 -6.26 -5.93
N ARG A 3 -8.01 -6.92 -6.73
CA ARG A 3 -8.39 -8.11 -7.52
C ARG A 3 -8.82 -9.29 -6.64
N ASP A 4 -8.19 -9.44 -5.48
CA ASP A 4 -8.38 -10.58 -4.58
C ASP A 4 -9.18 -10.20 -3.33
N HIS A 5 -9.93 -9.09 -3.36
CA HIS A 5 -10.62 -8.59 -2.18
C HIS A 5 -11.54 -9.64 -1.55
N ASP A 6 -12.27 -10.38 -2.39
CA ASP A 6 -13.19 -11.42 -1.93
C ASP A 6 -12.46 -12.58 -1.24
N ARG A 7 -11.20 -12.84 -1.61
CA ARG A 7 -10.37 -13.85 -0.94
C ARG A 7 -9.95 -13.42 0.46
N PHE A 8 -9.66 -12.13 0.65
CA PHE A 8 -9.43 -11.59 1.99
C PHE A 8 -10.72 -11.71 2.84
N GLY A 9 -11.86 -11.32 2.28
CA GLY A 9 -13.16 -11.45 2.96
C GLY A 9 -13.50 -12.90 3.34
N ALA A 10 -13.28 -13.86 2.43
CA ALA A 10 -13.47 -15.29 2.69
C ALA A 10 -12.54 -15.85 3.77
N ALA A 11 -11.38 -15.21 4.00
CA ALA A 11 -10.46 -15.53 5.08
C ALA A 11 -10.77 -14.76 6.39
N GLY A 12 -11.87 -14.00 6.46
CA GLY A 12 -12.23 -13.19 7.63
C GLY A 12 -11.41 -11.92 7.80
N LEU A 13 -10.72 -11.47 6.74
CA LEU A 13 -9.87 -10.28 6.75
C LEU A 13 -10.56 -9.08 6.13
N HIS A 14 -10.36 -7.91 6.77
CA HIS A 14 -10.76 -6.61 6.24
C HIS A 14 -9.55 -5.85 5.75
N VAL A 15 -9.61 -5.36 4.51
CA VAL A 15 -8.54 -4.55 3.92
C VAL A 15 -8.81 -3.07 4.20
N VAL A 16 -7.79 -2.34 4.61
CA VAL A 16 -7.78 -0.87 4.69
C VAL A 16 -6.48 -0.37 4.07
N ALA A 17 -6.56 0.64 3.22
CA ALA A 17 -5.39 1.32 2.69
C ALA A 17 -5.19 2.67 3.40
N VAL A 18 -3.93 3.04 3.68
CA VAL A 18 -3.57 4.35 4.23
C VAL A 18 -2.63 5.03 3.25
N GLY A 19 -2.93 6.27 2.86
CA GLY A 19 -2.14 7.03 1.89
C GLY A 19 -1.88 8.47 2.33
N GLN A 20 -0.87 9.11 1.75
CA GLN A 20 -0.39 10.45 2.11
C GLN A 20 -1.28 11.60 1.59
N GLY A 21 -2.36 11.29 0.89
CA GLY A 21 -3.26 12.31 0.34
C GLY A 21 -4.18 12.90 1.39
N THR A 22 -4.82 14.02 1.07
CA THR A 22 -5.93 14.57 1.85
C THR A 22 -7.15 13.63 1.85
N PRO A 23 -8.11 13.76 2.80
CA PRO A 23 -9.35 12.99 2.77
C PRO A 23 -10.11 13.08 1.44
N ALA A 24 -10.12 14.26 0.81
CA ALA A 24 -10.75 14.46 -0.50
C ALA A 24 -10.01 13.70 -1.62
N GLU A 25 -8.67 13.70 -1.62
CA GLU A 25 -7.87 12.94 -2.58
C GLU A 25 -8.00 11.42 -2.38
N ALA A 26 -8.02 10.95 -1.13
CA ALA A 26 -8.25 9.54 -0.80
C ALA A 26 -9.63 9.06 -1.27
N ALA A 27 -10.69 9.83 -0.99
CA ALA A 27 -12.04 9.51 -1.44
C ALA A 27 -12.15 9.52 -2.98
N ARG A 28 -11.52 10.50 -3.64
CA ARG A 28 -11.44 10.55 -5.11
C ARG A 28 -10.69 9.33 -5.66
N PHE A 29 -9.58 8.94 -5.04
CA PHE A 29 -8.78 7.78 -5.44
C PHE A 29 -9.58 6.48 -5.31
N GLN A 30 -10.24 6.28 -4.17
CA GLN A 30 -11.12 5.13 -3.92
C GLN A 30 -12.21 5.01 -4.99
N ARG A 31 -12.94 6.09 -5.28
CA ARG A 31 -13.98 6.12 -6.31
C ARG A 31 -13.44 5.87 -7.71
N ARG A 32 -12.35 6.56 -8.09
CA ARG A 32 -11.75 6.46 -9.43
C ARG A 32 -11.28 5.03 -9.74
N LEU A 33 -10.68 4.35 -8.76
CA LEU A 33 -10.17 2.99 -8.94
C LEU A 33 -11.20 1.89 -8.58
N LYS A 34 -12.40 2.30 -8.14
CA LYS A 34 -13.45 1.40 -7.65
C LYS A 34 -12.90 0.42 -6.60
N LEU A 35 -12.19 0.96 -5.61
CA LEU A 35 -11.60 0.13 -4.56
C LEU A 35 -12.72 -0.37 -3.63
N PRO A 36 -12.81 -1.69 -3.38
CA PRO A 36 -13.86 -2.29 -2.54
C PRO A 36 -13.60 -2.14 -1.04
N TYR A 37 -12.58 -1.38 -0.65
CA TYR A 37 -12.15 -1.18 0.73
C TYR A 37 -11.90 0.30 1.02
N ALA A 38 -11.85 0.64 2.31
CA ALA A 38 -11.59 1.99 2.79
C ALA A 38 -10.18 2.47 2.43
N VAL A 39 -10.08 3.76 2.10
CA VAL A 39 -8.81 4.47 1.92
C VAL A 39 -8.76 5.62 2.91
N LEU A 40 -7.87 5.52 3.88
CA LEU A 40 -7.61 6.54 4.88
C LEU A 40 -6.52 7.51 4.40
N ALA A 41 -6.65 8.75 4.83
CA ALA A 41 -5.73 9.84 4.55
C ALA A 41 -4.84 10.08 5.77
N ASP A 42 -3.53 10.14 5.55
CA ASP A 42 -2.52 10.52 6.53
C ASP A 42 -1.55 11.55 5.92
N PRO A 43 -1.99 12.81 5.70
CA PRO A 43 -1.18 13.84 5.05
C PRO A 43 0.12 14.16 5.80
N GLU A 44 0.08 14.03 7.12
CA GLU A 44 1.22 14.30 8.01
C GLU A 44 2.14 13.09 8.16
N ARG A 45 1.79 11.94 7.58
CA ARG A 45 2.55 10.68 7.65
C ARG A 45 2.76 10.19 9.09
N ALA A 46 1.83 10.50 9.97
CA ALA A 46 1.89 10.12 11.38
C ALA A 46 1.78 8.60 11.55
N ALA A 47 0.91 7.94 10.80
CA ALA A 47 0.78 6.49 10.80
C ALA A 47 2.04 5.83 10.22
N PHE A 48 2.61 6.37 9.15
CA PHE A 48 3.88 5.85 8.60
C PHE A 48 4.99 5.85 9.65
N ARG A 49 5.17 6.97 10.38
CA ARG A 49 6.15 7.04 11.49
C ARG A 49 5.80 6.08 12.63
N ALA A 50 4.55 6.06 13.08
CA ALA A 50 4.11 5.22 14.20
C ALA A 50 4.28 3.71 13.90
N TYR A 51 4.12 3.30 12.64
CA TYR A 51 4.29 1.93 12.18
C TYR A 51 5.74 1.61 11.76
N GLY A 52 6.67 2.53 11.98
CA GLY A 52 8.10 2.35 11.70
C GLY A 52 8.44 2.28 10.20
N LEU A 53 7.61 2.87 9.34
CA LEU A 53 7.86 2.96 7.89
C LEU A 53 8.75 4.15 7.59
N ARG A 54 10.01 3.86 7.26
CA ARG A 54 11.00 4.88 6.90
C ARG A 54 10.84 5.39 5.47
N GLU A 55 11.46 6.52 5.21
CA GLU A 55 11.75 6.95 3.84
C GLU A 55 12.86 6.06 3.25
N GLY A 56 12.71 5.73 1.98
CA GLY A 56 13.70 5.04 1.18
C GLY A 56 14.66 6.01 0.52
N THR A 57 15.75 5.48 -0.01
CA THR A 57 16.62 6.17 -0.96
C THR A 57 16.04 6.09 -2.37
N VAL A 58 16.54 6.92 -3.29
CA VAL A 58 16.14 6.85 -4.71
C VAL A 58 16.35 5.43 -5.27
N GLY A 59 17.43 4.73 -4.91
CA GLY A 59 17.67 3.36 -5.39
C GLY A 59 16.71 2.31 -4.82
N GLU A 60 16.20 2.51 -3.61
CA GLU A 60 15.21 1.62 -2.98
C GLU A 60 13.79 1.83 -3.55
N VAL A 61 13.51 3.04 -4.04
CA VAL A 61 12.19 3.44 -4.54
C VAL A 61 12.09 3.29 -6.06
N ALA A 62 13.13 3.73 -6.78
CA ALA A 62 13.25 3.66 -8.23
C ALA A 62 14.03 2.40 -8.66
N GLY A 63 13.52 1.22 -8.30
CA GLY A 63 14.06 -0.04 -8.79
C GLY A 63 14.05 -0.10 -10.33
N ALA A 64 14.91 -0.92 -10.94
CA ALA A 64 15.05 -1.01 -12.40
C ALA A 64 13.71 -1.21 -13.14
N GLY A 65 12.77 -1.94 -12.54
CA GLY A 65 11.41 -2.12 -13.07
C GLY A 65 10.56 -0.84 -13.07
N ALA A 66 10.70 0.03 -12.08
CA ALA A 66 9.98 1.31 -11.99
C ALA A 66 10.47 2.30 -13.07
N VAL A 67 11.79 2.32 -13.34
CA VAL A 67 12.37 3.11 -14.43
C VAL A 67 11.85 2.63 -15.79
N VAL A 68 11.84 1.31 -16.02
CA VAL A 68 11.30 0.73 -17.26
C VAL A 68 9.80 1.02 -17.40
N ALA A 69 9.03 0.91 -16.32
CA ALA A 69 7.60 1.21 -16.33
C ALA A 69 7.32 2.70 -16.62
N PHE A 70 8.11 3.60 -16.03
CA PHE A 70 8.03 5.05 -16.28
C PHE A 70 8.35 5.39 -17.74
N VAL A 71 9.44 4.84 -18.29
CA VAL A 71 9.80 5.03 -19.71
C VAL A 71 8.71 4.50 -20.64
N ARG A 72 8.15 3.30 -20.36
CA ARG A 72 7.04 2.75 -21.15
C ARG A 72 5.77 3.61 -21.05
N ALA A 73 5.48 4.17 -19.88
CA ALA A 73 4.32 5.04 -19.68
C ALA A 73 4.47 6.35 -20.47
N LEU A 74 5.66 6.95 -20.46
CA LEU A 74 5.99 8.12 -21.29
C LEU A 74 5.84 7.85 -22.79
N LEU A 75 6.36 6.71 -23.28
CA LEU A 75 6.22 6.30 -24.69
C LEU A 75 4.76 6.09 -25.13
N ARG A 76 3.85 5.81 -24.18
CA ARG A 76 2.42 5.62 -24.44
C ARG A 76 1.58 6.89 -24.28
N GLY A 77 2.20 8.00 -23.85
CA GLY A 77 1.48 9.23 -23.51
C GLY A 77 0.69 9.14 -22.20
N ASP A 78 0.85 8.04 -21.44
CA ASP A 78 0.25 7.84 -20.13
C ASP A 78 1.10 8.55 -19.08
N LEU A 79 0.94 9.87 -18.96
CA LEU A 79 1.60 10.62 -17.90
C LEU A 79 1.10 10.08 -16.54
N PRO A 80 2.00 9.58 -15.66
CA PRO A 80 1.60 9.23 -14.32
C PRO A 80 0.98 10.46 -13.66
N GLY A 81 -0.19 10.27 -13.04
CA GLY A 81 -0.83 11.36 -12.30
C GLY A 81 0.11 11.94 -11.25
N ARG A 82 -0.15 13.18 -10.82
CA ARG A 82 0.64 13.89 -9.81
C ARG A 82 0.98 12.97 -8.63
N VAL A 83 2.27 12.84 -8.33
CA VAL A 83 2.75 12.19 -7.10
C VAL A 83 2.17 12.98 -5.92
N VAL A 84 1.49 12.28 -5.02
CA VAL A 84 0.91 12.86 -3.81
C VAL A 84 1.79 12.49 -2.63
N GLY A 85 2.22 13.49 -1.86
CA GLY A 85 3.11 13.31 -0.71
C GLY A 85 4.56 13.05 -1.13
N ASN A 86 5.32 12.43 -0.23
CA ASN A 86 6.71 12.07 -0.44
C ASN A 86 6.83 10.81 -1.31
N ALA A 87 7.40 10.95 -2.51
CA ALA A 87 7.69 9.85 -3.43
C ALA A 87 8.63 8.78 -2.82
N LEU A 88 9.49 9.17 -1.89
CA LEU A 88 10.47 8.27 -1.29
C LEU A 88 9.91 7.44 -0.13
N GLN A 89 8.69 7.69 0.30
CA GLN A 89 8.07 6.96 1.40
C GLN A 89 7.88 5.48 1.03
N LEU A 90 8.49 4.57 1.80
CA LEU A 90 8.24 3.13 1.64
C LEU A 90 6.86 2.76 2.20
N HIS A 91 6.24 1.75 1.59
CA HIS A 91 4.97 1.16 2.04
C HIS A 91 5.21 0.12 3.13
N GLY A 92 4.14 -0.52 3.59
CA GLY A 92 4.21 -1.73 4.40
C GLY A 92 2.85 -2.37 4.55
N GLU A 93 2.84 -3.63 4.95
CA GLU A 93 1.64 -4.41 5.20
C GLU A 93 1.62 -4.86 6.66
N PHE A 94 0.45 -4.77 7.30
CA PHE A 94 0.26 -5.11 8.70
C PHE A 94 -1.00 -5.93 8.85
N LEU A 95 -0.94 -6.98 9.66
CA LEU A 95 -2.15 -7.67 10.14
C LEU A 95 -2.39 -7.24 11.57
N ILE A 96 -3.59 -6.73 11.80
CA ILE A 96 -4.05 -6.20 13.08
C ILE A 96 -5.23 -7.07 13.50
N ASP A 97 -5.19 -7.61 14.72
CA ASP A 97 -6.30 -8.39 15.25
C ASP A 97 -7.46 -7.51 15.77
N ARG A 98 -8.51 -8.14 16.29
CA ARG A 98 -9.70 -7.45 16.79
C ARG A 98 -9.46 -6.66 18.08
N GLU A 99 -8.36 -6.93 18.78
CA GLU A 99 -7.94 -6.19 19.98
C GLU A 99 -7.06 -4.98 19.60
N GLY A 100 -6.78 -4.79 18.31
CA GLY A 100 -5.95 -3.70 17.80
C GLY A 100 -4.45 -3.99 17.88
N ILE A 101 -4.05 -5.23 18.13
CA ILE A 101 -2.65 -5.62 18.24
C ILE A 101 -2.10 -5.97 16.85
N VAL A 102 -0.92 -5.43 16.53
CA VAL A 102 -0.19 -5.79 15.32
C VAL A 102 0.41 -7.19 15.51
N ARG A 103 -0.10 -8.17 14.76
CA ARG A 103 0.31 -9.58 14.84
C ARG A 103 1.32 -9.98 13.76
N TYR A 104 1.35 -9.23 12.66
CA TYR A 104 2.29 -9.43 11.56
C TYR A 104 2.64 -8.11 10.90
N THR A 105 3.87 -8.00 10.42
CA THR A 105 4.36 -6.83 9.70
C THR A 105 5.29 -7.24 8.57
N VAL A 106 5.10 -6.63 7.41
CA VAL A 106 6.08 -6.58 6.33
C VAL A 106 6.58 -5.16 6.26
N ARG A 107 7.87 -5.01 6.55
CA ARG A 107 8.62 -3.76 6.35
C ARG A 107 9.52 -3.93 5.13
N PRO A 108 9.06 -3.50 3.95
CA PRO A 108 9.78 -3.70 2.71
C PRO A 108 11.09 -2.90 2.68
N THR A 109 12.10 -3.46 2.03
CA THR A 109 13.38 -2.75 1.78
C THR A 109 13.35 -1.97 0.47
N ARG A 110 12.40 -2.32 -0.42
CA ARG A 110 12.17 -1.68 -1.71
C ARG A 110 10.69 -1.46 -1.95
N SER A 111 10.36 -0.47 -2.78
CA SER A 111 8.96 -0.19 -3.17
C SER A 111 8.26 -1.36 -3.89
N SER A 112 9.03 -2.32 -4.42
CA SER A 112 8.53 -3.53 -5.09
C SER A 112 8.26 -4.71 -4.16
N ASP A 113 8.70 -4.65 -2.91
CA ASP A 113 8.59 -5.76 -1.97
C ASP A 113 7.16 -5.82 -1.43
N ILE A 114 6.25 -6.42 -2.20
CA ILE A 114 4.83 -6.56 -1.86
C ILE A 114 4.54 -8.05 -1.68
N PRO A 115 4.10 -8.50 -0.48
CA PRO A 115 3.68 -9.88 -0.25
C PRO A 115 2.56 -10.30 -1.20
N SER A 116 2.56 -11.58 -1.57
CA SER A 116 1.43 -12.13 -2.32
C SER A 116 0.17 -12.13 -1.45
N THR A 117 -1.01 -12.03 -2.08
CA THR A 117 -2.30 -12.20 -1.40
C THR A 117 -2.33 -13.48 -0.55
N GLN A 118 -1.80 -14.58 -1.10
CA GLN A 118 -1.78 -15.87 -0.42
C GLN A 118 -0.91 -15.84 0.84
N ALA A 119 0.29 -15.23 0.76
CA ALA A 119 1.18 -15.11 1.91
C ALA A 119 0.54 -14.33 3.07
N LEU A 120 -0.23 -13.28 2.78
CA LEU A 120 -0.94 -12.52 3.81
C LEU A 120 -2.10 -13.31 4.44
N ILE A 121 -2.83 -14.09 3.62
CA ILE A 121 -3.92 -14.94 4.12
C ILE A 121 -3.36 -16.06 5.00
N ASP A 122 -2.26 -16.69 4.60
CA ASP A 122 -1.63 -17.76 5.37
C ASP A 122 -1.06 -17.21 6.69
N ALA A 123 -0.35 -16.08 6.63
CA ALA A 123 0.13 -15.40 7.83
C ALA A 123 -1.01 -15.04 8.79
N ALA A 124 -2.18 -14.64 8.29
CA ALA A 124 -3.33 -14.36 9.13
C ALA A 124 -3.91 -15.61 9.80
N ARG A 125 -3.94 -16.75 9.12
CA ARG A 125 -4.44 -18.02 9.67
C ARG A 125 -3.56 -18.54 10.80
N ASP A 126 -2.25 -18.36 10.68
CA ASP A 126 -1.29 -18.79 11.72
C ASP A 126 -1.40 -17.95 13.01
N LEU A 127 -2.14 -16.84 12.96
CA LEU A 127 -2.33 -15.90 14.08
C LEU A 127 -3.70 -15.99 14.75
N MET A 128 -4.63 -16.76 14.17
CA MET A 128 -5.97 -17.05 14.69
C MET A 128 -5.95 -18.31 15.56
#